data_AF-B8J310-F1
#
_entry.id   AF-B8J310-F1
#
_cell.length_a   1.000
_cell.length_b   1.000
_cell.length_c   1.000
_cell.angle_alpha   90.00
_cell.angle_beta   90.00
_cell.angle_gamma   90.00
#
_symmetry.space_group_name_H-M   'P 1'
#
loop_
_entity.id
_entity.type
_entity.pdbx_description
1 polymer ?
#
loop_
_entity_poly.entity_id
_entity_poly.type
_entity_poly.pdbx_seq_one_letter_code
_entity_poly.pdbx_strand_id
1 'polypeptide(L)' 'MKKNHSQPKASEEKPNNEKPINFITEFRHWRSGEVLRAEDYGIKAFPIPIKKG' A
#
# COMPACT_ATOMS: atom_id res chain seq x y z
N MET A 1 -38.05 -21.45 -10.84
CA MET A 1 -37.02 -21.53 -9.78
C MET A 1 -35.67 -21.92 -10.38
N LYS A 2 -34.77 -20.98 -10.70
CA LYS A 2 -33.30 -21.19 -10.69
C LYS A 2 -32.68 -19.85 -10.32
N LYS A 3 -31.85 -19.87 -9.28
CA LYS A 3 -31.42 -18.72 -8.49
C LYS A 3 -30.31 -17.97 -9.23
N ASN A 4 -30.48 -16.66 -9.42
CA ASN A 4 -29.38 -15.77 -9.80
C ASN A 4 -28.34 -15.79 -8.68
N HIS A 5 -27.22 -16.49 -8.86
CA HIS A 5 -26.08 -16.37 -7.98
C HIS A 5 -25.29 -15.12 -8.37
N SER A 6 -25.80 -13.96 -8.00
CA SER A 6 -25.00 -12.75 -7.92
C SER A 6 -24.08 -12.92 -6.71
N GLN A 7 -22.81 -13.26 -6.96
CA GLN A 7 -21.80 -13.15 -5.91
C GLN A 7 -21.76 -11.69 -5.44
N PRO A 8 -21.95 -11.39 -4.14
CA PRO A 8 -21.75 -10.04 -3.67
C PRO A 8 -20.26 -9.71 -3.84
N LYS A 9 -20.00 -8.59 -4.53
CA LYS A 9 -18.69 -7.92 -4.59
C LYS A 9 -18.11 -7.94 -3.18
N ALA A 10 -16.88 -8.44 -3.05
CA ALA A 10 -16.08 -8.20 -1.87
C ALA A 10 -15.99 -6.69 -1.68
N SER A 11 -16.82 -6.16 -0.78
CA SER A 11 -16.73 -4.79 -0.32
C SER A 11 -15.43 -4.73 0.45
N GLU A 12 -14.35 -4.30 -0.21
CA GLU A 12 -13.11 -3.94 0.47
C GLU A 12 -13.49 -2.93 1.56
N GLU A 13 -13.48 -3.41 2.80
CA GLU A 13 -13.75 -2.64 3.99
C GLU A 13 -12.73 -1.50 4.02
N LYS A 14 -13.22 -0.26 3.86
CA LYS A 14 -12.44 0.94 4.14
C LYS A 14 -12.46 1.18 5.65
N PRO A 15 -11.39 0.91 6.41
CA PRO A 15 -11.21 1.63 7.66
C PRO A 15 -10.84 3.08 7.28
N ASN A 16 -11.85 3.96 7.26
CA ASN A 16 -11.72 5.40 7.16
C ASN A 16 -10.92 5.95 8.36
N ASN A 17 -9.61 5.82 8.29
CA ASN A 17 -8.65 6.57 9.09
C ASN A 17 -7.55 7.04 8.16
N GLU A 18 -7.94 7.87 7.17
CA GLU A 18 -7.13 8.33 6.04
C GLU A 18 -6.04 9.30 6.51
N LYS A 19 -5.09 8.80 7.30
CA LYS A 19 -3.80 9.47 7.41
C LYS A 19 -3.23 9.53 5.99
N PRO A 20 -2.81 10.70 5.49
CA PRO A 20 -2.25 10.78 4.15
C PRO A 20 -1.08 9.78 4.05
N ILE A 21 -1.14 8.85 3.10
CA ILE A 21 -0.07 7.87 2.85
C ILE A 21 0.75 8.41 1.69
N ASN A 22 2.06 8.55 1.88
CA ASN A 22 3.00 8.79 0.80
C ASN A 22 3.53 7.47 0.27
N PHE A 23 3.81 7.40 -1.03
CA PHE A 23 4.43 6.23 -1.63
C PHE A 23 5.84 6.60 -2.07
N ILE A 24 6.82 5.84 -1.60
CA ILE A 24 8.22 6.04 -1.99
C ILE A 24 8.73 4.88 -2.84
N THR A 25 9.48 5.20 -3.87
CA THR A 25 10.10 4.23 -4.77
C THR A 25 11.55 3.95 -4.39
N GLU A 26 12.20 4.89 -3.72
CA GLU A 26 13.63 4.83 -3.38
C GLU A 26 13.83 5.35 -1.95
N PHE A 27 14.69 4.69 -1.18
CA PHE A 27 15.08 5.13 0.16
C PHE A 27 16.51 4.76 0.48
N ARG A 28 17.13 5.52 1.38
CA ARG A 28 18.46 5.20 1.89
C ARG A 28 18.35 4.16 3.00
N HIS A 29 18.96 3.01 2.82
CA HIS A 29 19.01 1.96 3.83
C HIS A 29 19.87 2.39 5.02
N TRP A 30 19.32 2.33 6.22
CA TRP A 30 19.97 2.86 7.42
C TRP A 30 21.24 2.10 7.82
N ARG A 31 21.31 0.79 7.54
CA ARG A 31 22.46 -0.04 7.90
C ARG A 31 23.58 0.00 6.86
N SER A 32 23.23 -0.11 5.57
CA SER A 32 24.21 -0.15 4.48
C SER A 32 24.61 1.25 3.99
N GLY A 33 23.74 2.25 4.19
CA GLY A 33 23.92 3.60 3.65
C GLY A 33 23.62 3.73 2.16
N GLU A 34 23.31 2.62 1.48
CA GLU A 34 22.99 2.54 0.05
C GLU A 34 21.55 2.98 -0.24
N VAL A 35 21.29 3.42 -1.47
CA VAL A 35 19.92 3.70 -1.94
C VAL A 35 19.33 2.41 -2.50
N LEU A 36 18.22 1.97 -1.92
CA LEU A 36 17.47 0.80 -2.36
C LEU A 36 16.17 1.23 -3.04
N ARG A 37 15.75 0.47 -4.04
CA ARG A 37 14.50 0.72 -4.76
C ARG A 37 13.43 -0.29 -4.35
N ALA A 38 12.18 0.12 -4.41
CA ALA A 38 11.03 -0.74 -4.15
C ALA A 38 10.98 -1.94 -5.12
N GLU A 39 11.42 -1.72 -6.36
CA GLU A 39 11.45 -2.73 -7.41
C GLU A 39 12.40 -3.89 -7.10
N ASP A 40 13.51 -3.64 -6.40
CA ASP A 40 14.45 -4.69 -5.95
C ASP A 40 13.77 -5.70 -4.98
N TYR A 41 12.69 -5.28 -4.33
CA TYR A 41 11.86 -6.10 -3.45
C TYR A 41 10.61 -6.67 -4.14
N GLY A 42 10.48 -6.47 -5.46
CA GLY A 42 9.33 -6.94 -6.23
C GLY A 42 8.03 -6.15 -6.00
N ILE A 43 8.11 -4.96 -5.42
CA ILE A 43 6.97 -4.07 -5.19
C ILE A 43 7.14 -2.74 -5.93
N LYS A 44 6.03 -2.04 -6.20
CA LYS A 44 6.09 -0.76 -6.94
C LYS A 44 6.54 0.41 -6.07
N ALA A 45 6.11 0.46 -4.81
CA ALA A 45 6.45 1.52 -3.86
C ALA A 45 6.15 1.08 -2.42
N PHE A 46 6.87 1.63 -1.44
CA PHE A 46 6.56 1.45 -0.02
C PHE A 46 5.55 2.50 0.45
N PRO A 47 4.47 2.09 1.14
CA PRO A 47 3.54 3.01 1.77
C PRO A 47 4.14 3.55 3.08
N ILE A 48 4.24 4.88 3.20
CA ILE A 48 4.71 5.57 4.40
C ILE A 48 3.59 6.49 4.92
N PRO A 49 3.14 6.31 6.17
CA PRO A 49 2.15 7.22 6.76
C PRO A 49 2.79 8.61 6.96
N ILE A 50 2.16 9.64 6.40
CA ILE A 50 2.54 11.03 6.64
C ILE A 50 1.98 11.42 8.01
N LYS A 51 2.87 11.62 8.97
CA LYS A 51 2.49 12.29 10.22
C LYS A 51 2.32 13.78 9.89
N LYS A 52 1.09 14.31 10.00
CA LYS A 52 0.90 15.77 10.06
C LYS A 52 1.67 16.26 11.29
N GLY A 53 2.72 17.05 11.04
CA GLY A 53 3.51 17.73 12.06
C GLY A 53 2.79 18.94 12.63
#